data_AF-A0A100WB47-F1
#
_entry.id   AF-A0A100WB47-F1
#
_cell.length_a   1.000
_cell.length_b   1.000
_cell.length_c   1.000
_cell.angle_alpha   90.00
_cell.angle_beta   90.00
_cell.angle_gamma   90.00
#
_symmetry.space_group_name_H-M   'P 1'
#
loop_
_entity.id
_entity.type
_entity.pdbx_description
1 polymer ?
#
loop_
_entity_poly.entity_id
_entity_poly.type
_entity_poly.pdbx_seq_one_letter_code
_entity_poly.pdbx_strand_id
1 'polypeptide(L)' 'MDIPDSVIDPAAATPDTFRYVVALKDDDWDHWDSAGQVSKYNGARRAGTGRWNLRDLVTGSPVAWDYADDEVVVLAVLN' A
#
# COMPACT_ATOMS: atom_id res chain seq x y z
N MET A 1 -9.36 -11.66 -10.55
CA MET A 1 -7.90 -11.95 -10.53
C MET A 1 -7.52 -12.30 -9.09
N ASP A 2 -6.51 -13.13 -8.86
CA ASP A 2 -6.03 -13.39 -7.50
C ASP A 2 -5.19 -12.21 -7.00
N ILE A 3 -5.45 -11.75 -5.77
CA ILE A 3 -4.63 -10.73 -5.11
C ILE A 3 -3.27 -11.36 -4.80
N PRO A 4 -2.15 -10.72 -5.15
CA PRO A 4 -0.83 -11.22 -4.76
C PRO A 4 -0.68 -11.13 -3.24
N ASP A 5 -0.03 -12.13 -2.65
CA ASP A 5 0.38 -12.05 -1.25
C ASP A 5 1.37 -10.89 -1.04
N SER A 6 1.27 -10.22 0.10
CA SER A 6 2.24 -9.20 0.48
C SER A 6 3.64 -9.81 0.64
N VAL A 7 4.67 -9.11 0.17
CA VAL A 7 6.07 -9.54 0.33
C VAL A 7 6.55 -9.52 1.79
N ILE A 8 5.85 -8.76 2.63
CA ILE A 8 5.96 -8.77 4.09
C ILE A 8 4.55 -8.63 4.68
N ASP A 9 4.36 -9.05 5.94
CA ASP A 9 3.17 -8.64 6.69
C ASP A 9 3.12 -7.10 6.77
N PRO A 10 2.04 -6.43 6.30
CA PRO A 10 1.89 -4.99 6.44
C PRO A 10 2.10 -4.52 7.87
N ALA A 11 1.64 -5.27 8.88
CA ALA A 11 1.82 -4.93 10.28
C ALA A 11 3.29 -4.91 10.73
N ALA A 12 4.16 -5.64 10.04
CA ALA A 12 5.60 -5.69 10.27
C ALA A 12 6.40 -4.59 9.54
N ALA A 13 5.73 -3.72 8.79
CA ALA A 13 6.39 -2.63 8.10
C ALA A 13 7.09 -1.68 9.08
N THR A 14 8.29 -1.23 8.71
CA THR A 14 9.05 -0.22 9.47
C THR A 14 8.25 1.07 9.49
N PRO A 15 7.93 1.59 10.69
CA PRO A 15 7.09 2.75 10.80
C PRO A 15 7.68 4.01 10.18
N ASP A 16 6.79 4.89 9.73
CA ASP A 16 7.03 6.28 9.32
C ASP A 16 8.09 6.46 8.21
N THR A 17 8.29 5.42 7.40
CA THR A 17 9.21 5.42 6.25
C THR A 17 8.49 5.10 4.95
N PHE A 18 8.63 5.99 3.96
CA PHE A 18 8.06 5.84 2.61
C PHE A 18 8.95 4.94 1.74
N ARG A 19 8.97 3.64 2.07
CA ARG A 19 9.82 2.64 1.43
C ARG A 19 9.06 1.49 0.81
N TYR A 20 7.75 1.60 0.63
CA TYR A 20 6.91 0.46 0.26
C TYR A 20 6.09 0.79 -0.96
N VAL A 21 6.20 -0.02 -2.02
CA VAL A 21 5.20 0.03 -3.10
C VAL A 21 4.01 -0.78 -2.64
N VAL A 22 2.84 -0.16 -2.58
CA VAL A 22 1.64 -0.80 -2.04
C VAL A 22 0.46 -0.75 -3.01
N ALA A 23 -0.37 -1.77 -2.89
CA ALA A 23 -1.69 -1.87 -3.48
C ALA A 23 -2.76 -1.84 -2.37
N LEU A 24 -3.98 -1.48 -2.73
CA LEU A 24 -5.09 -1.31 -1.80
C LEU A 24 -6.12 -2.41 -1.97
N LYS A 25 -6.37 -3.19 -0.94
CA LYS A 25 -7.46 -4.17 -0.89
C LYS A 25 -8.77 -3.45 -0.51
N ASP A 26 -9.29 -2.64 -1.43
CA ASP A 26 -10.56 -1.90 -1.28
C ASP A 26 -11.74 -2.68 -1.91
N ASP A 27 -12.98 -2.31 -1.56
CA ASP A 27 -14.22 -3.00 -1.94
C ASP A 27 -14.45 -3.07 -3.46
N ASP A 28 -13.78 -2.24 -4.27
CA ASP A 28 -13.86 -2.19 -5.73
C ASP A 28 -12.91 -3.20 -6.45
N TRP A 29 -12.39 -4.20 -5.73
CA TRP A 29 -11.40 -5.16 -6.24
C TRP A 29 -11.89 -6.07 -7.38
N ASP A 30 -13.21 -6.23 -7.51
CA ASP A 30 -13.88 -6.99 -8.56
C ASP A 30 -13.81 -6.30 -9.93
N HIS A 31 -13.45 -5.01 -9.96
CA HIS A 31 -13.30 -4.20 -11.16
C HIS A 31 -11.84 -4.13 -11.67
N TRP A 32 -10.94 -4.99 -11.17
CA TRP A 32 -9.52 -4.91 -11.51
C TRP A 32 -9.11 -5.83 -12.67
N ASP A 33 -8.44 -5.23 -13.67
CA ASP A 33 -8.03 -5.93 -14.89
C ASP A 33 -6.55 -6.40 -14.85
N SER A 34 -5.69 -5.77 -14.03
CA SER A 34 -4.27 -6.16 -13.90
C SER A 34 -3.55 -5.60 -12.66
N ALA A 35 -2.46 -6.27 -12.27
CA ALA A 35 -1.56 -5.82 -11.20
C ALA A 35 -0.83 -4.49 -11.49
N GLY A 36 -0.74 -4.05 -12.76
CA GLY A 36 -0.11 -2.78 -13.11
C GLY A 36 -0.92 -1.55 -12.71
N GLN A 37 -2.25 -1.69 -12.53
CA GLN A 37 -3.11 -0.62 -12.04
C GLN A 37 -2.96 -0.38 -10.53
N VAL A 38 -2.39 -1.33 -9.79
CA VAL A 38 -2.33 -1.34 -8.32
C VAL A 38 -1.02 -0.81 -7.73
N SER A 39 0.06 -0.72 -8.49
CA SER A 39 1.36 -0.20 -8.03
C SER A 39 1.44 1.33 -8.05
N LYS A 40 0.38 2.04 -7.62
CA LYS A 40 0.31 3.50 -7.72
C LYS A 40 0.81 4.23 -6.48
N TYR A 41 1.14 3.52 -5.40
CA TYR A 41 1.42 4.18 -4.14
C TYR A 41 2.77 3.80 -3.54
N ASN A 42 3.47 4.82 -3.06
CA ASN A 42 4.50 4.68 -2.04
C ASN A 42 3.85 4.85 -0.65
N GLY A 43 3.97 3.85 0.20
CA GLY A 43 3.35 3.77 1.50
C GLY A 43 4.33 3.86 2.67
N ALA A 44 3.84 4.38 3.79
CA ALA A 44 4.50 4.38 5.08
C ALA A 44 3.50 3.99 6.17
N ARG A 45 3.76 2.91 6.90
CA ARG A 45 2.95 2.51 8.05
C ARG A 45 3.20 3.45 9.23
N ARG A 46 2.16 3.96 9.88
CA ARG A 46 2.30 4.86 11.05
C ARG A 46 2.45 4.06 12.34
N ALA A 47 3.47 4.40 13.15
CA ALA A 47 3.75 3.68 14.39
C ALA A 47 2.59 3.71 15.39
N GLY A 48 1.92 4.86 15.49
CA GLY A 48 0.91 5.10 16.53
C GLY A 48 -0.49 4.56 16.23
N THR A 49 -0.79 4.27 14.97
CA THR A 49 -2.16 3.91 14.55
C THR A 49 -2.25 2.58 13.81
N GLY A 50 -1.13 2.02 13.34
CA GLY A 50 -1.15 0.84 12.47
C GLY A 50 -1.83 1.11 11.12
N ARG A 51 -1.97 2.39 10.75
CA ARG A 51 -2.55 2.83 9.48
C ARG A 51 -1.47 3.32 8.54
N TRP A 52 -1.72 3.25 7.24
CA TRP A 52 -0.81 3.60 6.18
C TRP A 52 -1.08 4.98 5.62
N ASN A 53 -0.03 5.81 5.54
CA ASN A 53 -0.02 7.02 4.73
C ASN A 53 0.49 6.67 3.34
N LEU A 54 -0.17 7.20 2.30
CA LEU A 54 0.18 6.90 0.92
C LEU A 54 0.53 8.18 0.16
N ARG A 55 1.38 8.01 -0.85
CA ARG A 55 1.69 9.01 -1.87
C ARG A 55 1.60 8.37 -3.23
N ASP A 56 1.06 9.09 -4.20
CA ASP A 56 1.10 8.66 -5.59
C ASP A 56 2.57 8.46 -6.02
N LEU A 57 2.87 7.31 -6.60
CA LEU A 57 4.23 6.86 -6.89
C LEU A 57 4.88 7.68 -8.01
N VAL A 58 4.06 8.30 -8.88
CA VAL A 58 4.53 9.10 -10.03
C VAL A 58 4.70 10.55 -9.65
N THR A 59 3.69 11.15 -9.00
CA THR A 59 3.65 12.58 -8.68
C THR A 59 4.18 12.90 -7.29
N GLY A 60 4.27 11.91 -6.40
CA GLY A 60 4.60 12.10 -4.99
C GLY A 60 3.49 12.75 -4.15
N SER A 61 2.33 13.02 -4.75
CA SER A 61 1.22 13.72 -4.09
C SER A 61 0.65 12.87 -2.96
N PRO A 62 0.34 13.45 -1.78
CA PRO A 62 -0.25 12.70 -0.69
C PRO A 62 -1.68 12.25 -1.03
N VAL A 63 -2.03 11.05 -0.60
CA VAL A 63 -3.42 10.58 -0.59
C VAL A 63 -4.07 11.05 0.70
N ALA A 64 -5.29 11.55 0.62
CA ALA A 64 -5.99 12.16 1.77
C ALA A 64 -6.52 11.13 2.78
N TRP A 65 -6.52 9.85 2.43
CA TRP A 65 -7.02 8.75 3.24
C TRP A 65 -5.90 7.89 3.79
N ASP A 66 -6.21 7.24 4.92
CA ASP A 66 -5.35 6.25 5.54
C ASP A 66 -6.00 4.87 5.50
N TYR A 67 -5.16 3.84 5.46
CA TYR A 67 -5.59 2.45 5.24
C TYR A 67 -5.06 1.55 6.35
N ALA A 68 -5.86 0.61 6.83
CA ALA A 68 -5.45 -0.40 7.81
C ALA A 68 -4.51 -1.45 7.19
N ASP A 69 -3.86 -2.22 8.06
CA ASP A 69 -2.93 -3.28 7.65
C ASP A 69 -3.60 -4.36 6.78
N ASP A 70 -4.89 -4.65 6.98
CA ASP A 70 -5.65 -5.63 6.20
C ASP A 70 -6.19 -5.09 4.86
N GLU A 71 -6.15 -3.77 4.68
CA GLU A 71 -6.53 -3.05 3.46
C GLU A 71 -5.31 -2.81 2.55
N VAL A 72 -4.11 -3.23 2.94
CA VAL A 72 -2.85 -2.94 2.24
C VAL A 72 -2.16 -4.23 1.82
N VAL A 73 -1.72 -4.26 0.56
CA VAL A 73 -0.83 -5.30 0.03
C VAL A 73 0.53 -4.67 -0.28
N VAL A 74 1.60 -5.18 0.35
CA VAL A 74 2.95 -4.69 0.08
C VAL A 74 3.54 -5.45 -1.10
N LEU A 75 3.78 -4.75 -2.21
CA LEU A 75 4.29 -5.32 -3.45
C LEU A 75 5.82 -5.32 -3.53
N ALA A 76 6.47 -4.30 -2.95
CA ALA A 76 7.92 -4.20 -2.93
C ALA A 76 8.43 -3.33 -1.77
N VAL A 77 9.67 -3.58 -1.37
CA VAL A 77 10.42 -2.72 -0.43
C VAL A 77 11.52 -2.00 -1.22
N LEU A 78 11.51 -0.67 -1.15
CA LEU A 78 12.48 0.21 -1.78
C LEU A 78 13.70 0.37 -0.85
N ASN A 79 14.89 0.35 -1.44
CA ASN A 79 16.18 0.53 -0.74
C ASN A 79 16.51 2.01 -0.54
#